data_AF-A0AAW7GEQ5-F1
#
_entry.id   AF-A0AAW7GEQ5-F1
#
_cell.length_a   1.000
_cell.length_b   1.000
_cell.length_c   1.000
_cell.angle_alpha   90.00
_cell.angle_beta   90.00
_cell.angle_gamma   90.00
#
_symmetry.space_group_name_H-M   'P 1'
#
loop_
_entity.id
_entity.type
_entity.pdbx_description
1 polymer ?
#
loop_
_entity_poly.entity_id
_entity_poly.type
_entity_poly.pdbx_seq_one_letter_code
_entity_poly.pdbx_strand_id
1 'polypeptide(L)'
;MAILVTGGAGYIGSHTVLSLLERGDDVVVIDNLANASRISLDRVAELTGKEPIVYIADVLDRQALKNIFTNHHITDVIHFAGLKSVSESIKEPLAYYENNVTGTLVLLDEMLAAGVNRFIFSSSATVYGNPESVPLSEQSRTGGTTNPYGTSKLMVEQILADFSRAQPDFRITCLRYFNPVGAHPSGRIGEDPNGIPNNLVPYISQVAIGKLKTVSVYGNDYPTPDGTGVRDYIHVMDLATGHLAALDCQNKGAAYKVINLGTGVGYSVIDLIKAFEKAAQTKIHYQFVARRPGDIAECWSDPSLAYKELGWKAVYNLDEMMRDTWNWQKNNPNGYNI
;
A
#
# COMPACT_ATOMS: atom_id res chain seq x y z
N MET A 1 23.50 -7.89 5.34
CA MET A 1 22.30 -8.51 5.95
C MET A 1 21.15 -7.89 5.21
N ALA A 2 20.24 -8.70 4.67
CA ALA A 2 19.29 -8.18 3.68
C ALA A 2 17.84 -8.21 4.15
N ILE A 3 17.06 -7.26 3.64
CA ILE A 3 15.61 -7.20 3.82
C ILE A 3 14.96 -7.74 2.55
N LEU A 4 14.10 -8.75 2.71
CA LEU A 4 13.28 -9.26 1.60
C LEU A 4 12.01 -8.41 1.47
N VAL A 5 11.82 -7.79 0.31
CA VAL A 5 10.62 -7.02 -0.03
C VAL A 5 9.86 -7.76 -1.12
N THR A 6 8.78 -8.44 -0.74
CA THR A 6 7.88 -9.06 -1.73
C THR A 6 6.98 -7.98 -2.33
N GLY A 7 6.66 -8.04 -3.62
CA GLY A 7 5.90 -6.99 -4.29
C GLY A 7 6.68 -5.67 -4.41
N GLY A 8 8.01 -5.75 -4.37
CA GLY A 8 8.91 -4.59 -4.30
C GLY A 8 8.95 -3.76 -5.58
N ALA A 9 8.50 -4.27 -6.72
CA ALA A 9 8.39 -3.49 -7.95
C ALA A 9 7.08 -2.68 -8.03
N GLY A 10 6.10 -3.02 -7.20
CA GLY A 10 4.81 -2.34 -7.12
C GLY A 10 4.89 -0.93 -6.54
N TYR A 11 3.77 -0.21 -6.55
CA TYR A 11 3.72 1.20 -6.17
C TYR A 11 4.33 1.51 -4.80
N ILE A 12 3.80 0.93 -3.71
CA ILE A 12 4.33 1.21 -2.36
C ILE A 12 5.71 0.55 -2.20
N GLY A 13 5.85 -0.68 -2.71
CA GLY A 13 7.08 -1.47 -2.67
C GLY A 13 8.29 -0.71 -3.22
N SER A 14 8.18 -0.08 -4.39
CA SER A 14 9.31 0.60 -5.03
C SER A 14 9.77 1.82 -4.23
N HIS A 15 8.84 2.54 -3.59
CA HIS A 15 9.18 3.68 -2.74
C HIS A 15 9.83 3.21 -1.42
N THR A 16 9.37 2.09 -0.86
CA THR A 16 10.03 1.47 0.31
C THR A 16 11.41 0.92 -0.02
N VAL A 17 11.58 0.23 -1.16
CA VAL A 17 12.89 -0.25 -1.63
C VAL A 17 13.86 0.92 -1.81
N LEU A 18 13.41 2.03 -2.41
CA LEU A 18 14.20 3.25 -2.51
C LEU A 18 14.66 3.74 -1.13
N SER A 19 13.72 3.91 -0.19
CA SER A 19 14.06 4.40 1.15
C SER A 19 15.02 3.47 1.91
N LEU A 20 14.91 2.16 1.75
CA LEU A 20 15.83 1.19 2.34
C LEU A 20 17.24 1.30 1.74
N LEU A 21 17.36 1.41 0.42
CA LEU A 21 18.65 1.56 -0.25
C LEU A 21 19.33 2.90 0.10
N GLU A 22 18.55 3.98 0.20
CA GLU A 22 19.05 5.29 0.67
C GLU A 22 19.57 5.21 2.11
N ARG A 23 18.86 4.48 2.99
CA ARG A 23 19.29 4.22 4.37
C ARG A 23 20.56 3.35 4.44
N GLY A 24 20.85 2.60 3.38
CA GLY A 24 22.04 1.75 3.26
C GLY A 24 21.81 0.28 3.55
N ASP A 25 20.56 -0.17 3.57
CA ASP A 25 20.23 -1.58 3.70
C ASP A 25 20.50 -2.35 2.40
N ASP A 26 20.87 -3.62 2.52
CA ASP A 26 20.84 -4.56 1.40
C ASP A 26 19.39 -4.99 1.17
N VAL A 27 18.90 -4.94 -0.08
CA VAL A 27 17.51 -5.27 -0.40
C VAL A 27 17.44 -6.39 -1.43
N VAL A 28 16.64 -7.42 -1.12
CA VAL A 28 16.24 -8.47 -2.05
C VAL A 28 14.76 -8.28 -2.36
N VAL A 29 14.39 -8.30 -3.64
CA VAL A 29 13.01 -8.17 -4.11
C VAL A 29 12.55 -9.46 -4.75
N ILE A 30 11.32 -9.89 -4.45
CA ILE A 30 10.59 -10.87 -5.24
C ILE A 30 9.28 -10.23 -5.74
N ASP A 31 9.04 -10.29 -7.05
CA ASP A 31 7.83 -9.74 -7.67
C ASP A 31 7.50 -10.53 -8.94
N ASN A 32 6.22 -10.85 -9.15
CA ASN A 32 5.77 -11.56 -10.36
C ASN A 32 5.42 -10.60 -11.51
N LEU A 33 5.48 -9.28 -11.28
CA LEU A 33 5.17 -8.20 -12.22
C LEU A 33 3.72 -8.18 -12.73
N ALA A 34 2.79 -8.86 -12.07
CA ALA A 34 1.39 -8.90 -12.50
C ALA A 34 0.72 -7.52 -12.52
N ASN A 35 1.15 -6.61 -11.64
CA ASN A 35 0.68 -5.22 -11.59
C ASN A 35 1.83 -4.24 -11.27
N ALA A 36 3.00 -4.51 -11.85
CA ALA A 36 4.21 -3.72 -11.67
C ALA A 36 5.09 -3.78 -12.92
N SER A 37 6.05 -2.87 -13.02
CA SER A 37 7.07 -2.89 -14.08
C SER A 37 8.46 -2.98 -13.46
N ARG A 38 9.33 -3.82 -14.04
CA ARG A 38 10.74 -3.90 -13.65
C ARG A 38 11.45 -2.54 -13.70
N ILE A 39 11.02 -1.68 -14.61
CA ILE A 39 11.58 -0.33 -14.80
C ILE A 39 11.43 0.51 -13.51
N SER A 40 10.44 0.23 -12.65
CA SER A 40 10.34 0.94 -11.36
C SER A 40 11.60 0.71 -10.52
N LEU A 41 12.11 -0.52 -10.46
CA LEU A 41 13.32 -0.87 -9.71
C LEU A 41 14.60 -0.35 -10.39
N ASP A 42 14.63 -0.34 -11.73
CA ASP A 42 15.77 0.23 -12.46
C ASP A 42 15.89 1.74 -12.17
N ARG A 43 14.75 2.46 -12.11
CA ARG A 43 14.73 3.87 -11.72
C ARG A 43 15.01 4.09 -10.23
N VAL A 44 14.64 3.15 -9.36
CA VAL A 44 15.09 3.17 -7.97
C VAL A 44 16.63 3.07 -7.91
N ALA A 45 17.24 2.20 -8.72
CA ALA A 45 18.68 2.09 -8.76
C ALA A 45 19.36 3.36 -9.28
N GLU A 46 18.81 3.99 -10.32
CA GLU A 46 19.28 5.30 -10.80
C GLU A 46 19.22 6.39 -9.72
N LEU A 47 18.11 6.45 -8.95
CA LEU A 47 17.90 7.47 -7.93
C LEU A 47 18.83 7.29 -6.73
N THR A 48 19.09 6.05 -6.33
CA THR A 48 19.86 5.73 -5.12
C THR A 48 21.34 5.48 -5.38
N GLY A 49 21.71 5.21 -6.65
CA GLY A 49 23.05 4.73 -7.01
C GLY A 49 23.35 3.32 -6.51
N LYS A 50 22.34 2.56 -6.08
CA LYS A 50 22.46 1.20 -5.52
C LYS A 50 21.40 0.29 -6.12
N GLU A 51 21.74 -0.96 -6.38
CA GLU A 51 20.83 -1.92 -7.00
C GLU A 51 20.30 -2.94 -5.98
N PRO A 52 18.97 -3.17 -5.91
CA PRO A 52 18.44 -4.32 -5.20
C PRO A 52 18.69 -5.61 -6.00
N ILE A 53 18.78 -6.75 -5.32
CA ILE A 53 18.77 -8.06 -5.97
C ILE A 53 17.32 -8.40 -6.31
N VAL A 54 17.01 -8.74 -7.57
CA VAL A 54 15.63 -8.93 -8.03
C VAL A 54 15.37 -10.35 -8.53
N TYR A 55 14.35 -10.99 -7.96
CA TYR A 55 13.79 -12.27 -8.39
C TYR A 55 12.42 -12.03 -9.05
N ILE A 56 12.29 -12.44 -10.31
CA ILE A 56 10.99 -12.42 -11.00
C ILE A 56 10.32 -13.78 -10.77
N ALA A 57 9.49 -13.86 -9.75
CA ALA A 57 8.82 -15.07 -9.31
C ALA A 57 7.57 -14.74 -8.48
N ASP A 58 6.68 -15.72 -8.35
CA ASP A 58 5.49 -15.62 -7.51
C ASP A 58 5.81 -15.99 -6.05
N VAL A 59 5.12 -15.36 -5.08
CA VAL A 59 5.23 -15.75 -3.67
C VAL A 59 4.59 -17.13 -3.40
N LEU A 60 3.74 -17.62 -4.32
CA LEU A 60 3.25 -18.98 -4.32
C LEU A 60 4.31 -20.00 -4.78
N ASP A 61 5.39 -19.56 -5.43
CA ASP A 61 6.50 -20.42 -5.80
C ASP A 61 7.42 -20.67 -4.60
N ARG A 62 7.09 -21.75 -3.88
CA ARG A 62 7.86 -22.22 -2.72
C ARG A 62 9.33 -22.47 -3.05
N GLN A 63 9.65 -22.96 -4.25
CA GLN A 63 11.02 -23.26 -4.62
C GLN A 63 11.82 -21.97 -4.85
N ALA A 64 11.20 -20.95 -5.45
CA ALA A 64 11.81 -19.62 -5.59
C ALA A 64 12.09 -18.98 -4.21
N LEU A 65 11.11 -19.02 -3.29
CA LEU A 65 11.31 -18.52 -1.93
C LEU A 65 12.41 -19.27 -1.18
N LYS A 66 12.43 -20.61 -1.24
CA LYS A 66 13.48 -21.43 -0.65
C LYS A 66 14.87 -21.05 -1.19
N ASN A 67 14.97 -20.82 -2.50
CA ASN A 67 16.22 -20.39 -3.13
C ASN A 67 16.66 -19.01 -2.63
N ILE A 68 15.73 -18.07 -2.44
CA ILE A 68 16.03 -16.74 -1.90
C ILE A 68 16.58 -16.86 -0.48
N PHE A 69 15.88 -17.56 0.41
CA PHE A 69 16.32 -17.72 1.81
C PHE A 69 17.62 -18.53 1.95
N THR A 70 17.91 -19.43 1.02
CA THR A 70 19.18 -20.19 1.01
C THR A 70 20.36 -19.35 0.55
N ASN A 71 20.15 -18.51 -0.47
CA ASN A 71 21.25 -17.76 -1.11
C ASN A 71 21.54 -16.41 -0.45
N HIS A 72 20.61 -15.90 0.35
CA HIS A 72 20.72 -14.58 0.99
C HIS A 72 20.52 -14.70 2.48
N HIS A 73 21.35 -13.99 3.25
CA HIS A 73 21.15 -13.86 4.69
C HIS A 73 20.08 -12.80 4.97
N ILE A 74 18.80 -13.21 4.84
CA ILE A 74 17.63 -12.37 5.10
C ILE A 74 17.41 -12.23 6.61
N THR A 75 17.22 -11.01 7.10
CA THR A 75 16.93 -10.73 8.51
C THR A 75 15.47 -10.36 8.75
N ASP A 76 14.85 -9.71 7.77
CA ASP A 76 13.51 -9.13 7.88
C ASP A 76 12.77 -9.27 6.55
N VAL A 77 11.45 -9.40 6.61
CA VAL A 77 10.58 -9.50 5.44
C VAL A 77 9.49 -8.42 5.50
N ILE A 78 9.34 -7.65 4.42
CA ILE A 78 8.24 -6.71 4.20
C ILE A 78 7.35 -7.25 3.08
N HIS A 79 6.10 -7.58 3.42
CA HIS A 79 5.20 -8.30 2.53
C HIS A 79 4.15 -7.41 1.86
N PHE A 80 4.50 -6.79 0.72
CA PHE A 80 3.56 -6.05 -0.13
C PHE A 80 2.84 -6.91 -1.18
N ALA A 81 3.40 -8.06 -1.57
CA ALA A 81 2.83 -8.90 -2.62
C ALA A 81 1.37 -9.27 -2.30
N GLY A 82 0.47 -8.97 -3.24
CA GLY A 82 -0.97 -9.06 -3.01
C GLY A 82 -1.76 -8.42 -4.15
N LEU A 83 -2.88 -9.02 -4.52
CA LEU A 83 -3.90 -8.37 -5.34
C LEU A 83 -4.65 -7.35 -4.46
N LYS A 84 -4.92 -6.15 -5.00
CA LYS A 84 -5.40 -5.00 -4.20
C LYS A 84 -6.67 -4.31 -4.69
N SER A 85 -7.24 -4.70 -5.82
CA SER A 85 -8.42 -4.03 -6.38
C SER A 85 -9.70 -4.54 -5.73
N VAL A 86 -10.38 -3.66 -4.98
CA VAL A 86 -11.70 -3.97 -4.38
C VAL A 86 -12.69 -4.43 -5.44
N SER A 87 -12.81 -3.68 -6.54
CA SER A 87 -13.78 -3.96 -7.62
C SER A 87 -13.51 -5.29 -8.33
N GLU A 88 -12.24 -5.65 -8.50
CA GLU A 88 -11.86 -6.92 -9.12
C GLU A 88 -12.05 -8.08 -8.16
N SER A 89 -11.75 -7.91 -6.87
CA SER A 89 -11.93 -8.95 -5.86
C SER A 89 -13.37 -9.47 -5.77
N ILE A 90 -14.36 -8.61 -6.04
CA ILE A 90 -15.78 -9.00 -6.09
C ILE A 90 -16.06 -9.92 -7.28
N LYS A 91 -15.36 -9.72 -8.40
CA LYS A 91 -15.49 -10.52 -9.62
C LYS A 91 -14.70 -11.82 -9.54
N GLU A 92 -13.51 -11.77 -8.92
CA GLU A 92 -12.54 -12.87 -8.86
C GLU A 92 -12.12 -13.20 -7.41
N PRO A 93 -13.07 -13.57 -6.53
CA PRO A 93 -12.77 -13.77 -5.12
C PRO A 93 -11.71 -14.85 -4.85
N LEU A 94 -11.73 -15.95 -5.61
CA LEU A 94 -10.80 -17.07 -5.40
C LEU A 94 -9.35 -16.67 -5.70
N ALA A 95 -9.11 -15.89 -6.76
CA ALA A 95 -7.77 -15.40 -7.09
C ALA A 95 -7.20 -14.51 -5.97
N TYR A 96 -8.06 -13.69 -5.34
CA TYR A 96 -7.68 -12.86 -4.19
C TYR A 96 -7.34 -13.70 -2.96
N TYR A 97 -8.11 -14.74 -2.65
CA TYR A 97 -7.80 -15.61 -1.51
C TYR A 97 -6.54 -16.45 -1.75
N GLU A 98 -6.38 -17.01 -2.94
CA GLU A 98 -5.17 -17.77 -3.29
C GLU A 98 -3.92 -16.89 -3.20
N ASN A 99 -3.91 -15.76 -3.89
CA ASN A 99 -2.75 -14.88 -3.91
C ASN A 99 -2.47 -14.26 -2.53
N ASN A 100 -3.50 -13.73 -1.85
CA ASN A 100 -3.27 -12.95 -0.63
C ASN A 100 -3.17 -13.82 0.63
N VAL A 101 -3.95 -14.90 0.73
CA VAL A 101 -3.95 -15.76 1.93
C VAL A 101 -2.94 -16.89 1.75
N THR A 102 -3.07 -17.69 0.69
CA THR A 102 -2.14 -18.81 0.46
C THR A 102 -0.72 -18.31 0.18
N GLY A 103 -0.55 -17.21 -0.57
CA GLY A 103 0.77 -16.59 -0.77
C GLY A 103 1.45 -16.18 0.53
N THR A 104 0.71 -15.60 1.49
CA THR A 104 1.28 -15.31 2.82
C THR A 104 1.62 -16.57 3.60
N LEU A 105 0.78 -17.62 3.55
CA LEU A 105 1.06 -18.90 4.22
C LEU A 105 2.36 -19.55 3.70
N VAL A 106 2.54 -19.60 2.38
CA VAL A 106 3.76 -20.14 1.77
C VAL A 106 4.99 -19.33 2.22
N LEU A 107 4.89 -18.00 2.24
CA LEU A 107 5.96 -17.13 2.70
C LEU A 107 6.32 -17.38 4.17
N LEU A 108 5.33 -17.47 5.06
CA LEU A 108 5.56 -17.73 6.49
C LEU A 108 6.20 -19.09 6.74
N ASP A 109 5.78 -20.14 6.03
CA ASP A 109 6.40 -21.46 6.13
C ASP A 109 7.89 -21.43 5.76
N GLU A 110 8.23 -20.77 4.64
CA GLU A 110 9.62 -20.68 4.19
C GLU A 110 10.47 -19.78 5.10
N MET A 111 9.90 -18.71 5.64
CA MET A 111 10.55 -17.90 6.67
C MET A 111 10.86 -18.73 7.92
N LEU A 112 9.89 -19.52 8.40
CA LEU A 112 10.07 -20.39 9.56
C LEU A 112 11.17 -21.44 9.31
N ALA A 113 11.16 -22.10 8.14
CA ALA A 113 12.17 -23.07 7.75
C ALA A 113 13.58 -22.45 7.65
N ALA A 114 13.67 -21.18 7.24
CA ALA A 114 14.91 -20.42 7.15
C ALA A 114 15.37 -19.78 8.47
N GLY A 115 14.57 -19.86 9.54
CA GLY A 115 14.85 -19.21 10.82
C GLY A 115 14.72 -17.67 10.78
N VAL A 116 14.02 -17.11 9.79
CA VAL A 116 13.74 -15.68 9.68
C VAL A 116 12.44 -15.38 10.41
N ASN A 117 12.50 -14.56 11.46
CA ASN A 117 11.39 -14.40 12.41
C ASN A 117 10.84 -12.96 12.49
N ARG A 118 11.18 -12.11 11.53
CA ARG A 118 10.75 -10.70 11.50
C ARG A 118 9.94 -10.40 10.26
N PHE A 119 8.67 -10.05 10.47
CA PHE A 119 7.69 -9.87 9.42
C PHE A 119 6.93 -8.54 9.56
N ILE A 120 6.84 -7.78 8.47
CA ILE A 120 5.96 -6.62 8.36
C ILE A 120 4.92 -6.92 7.29
N PHE A 121 3.65 -6.88 7.68
CA PHE A 121 2.53 -7.17 6.79
C PHE A 121 1.82 -5.91 6.32
N SER A 122 1.61 -5.83 5.02
CA SER A 122 0.75 -4.84 4.38
C SER A 122 -0.73 -5.14 4.58
N SER A 123 -1.30 -4.64 5.68
CA SER A 123 -2.73 -4.68 5.93
C SER A 123 -3.43 -3.43 5.38
N SER A 124 -4.72 -3.24 5.70
CA SER A 124 -5.55 -2.21 5.11
C SER A 124 -6.65 -1.76 6.06
N ALA A 125 -7.05 -0.49 5.98
CA ALA A 125 -8.24 0.04 6.66
C ALA A 125 -9.54 -0.71 6.28
N THR A 126 -9.56 -1.47 5.17
CA THR A 126 -10.70 -2.30 4.79
C THR A 126 -11.05 -3.38 5.81
N VAL A 127 -10.13 -3.76 6.70
CA VAL A 127 -10.39 -4.72 7.79
C VAL A 127 -11.38 -4.19 8.84
N TYR A 128 -11.56 -2.86 8.91
CA TYR A 128 -12.56 -2.21 9.77
C TYR A 128 -13.98 -2.30 9.22
N GLY A 129 -14.17 -2.76 7.97
CA GLY A 129 -15.50 -2.91 7.37
C GLY A 129 -16.23 -1.57 7.25
N ASN A 130 -17.49 -1.54 7.71
CA ASN A 130 -18.25 -0.30 7.85
C ASN A 130 -18.03 0.28 9.26
N PRO A 131 -17.29 1.38 9.40
CA PRO A 131 -16.89 1.89 10.71
C PRO A 131 -18.08 2.45 11.50
N GLU A 132 -18.11 2.18 12.80
CA GLU A 132 -19.13 2.71 13.73
C GLU A 132 -18.89 4.21 14.03
N SER A 133 -17.62 4.62 14.02
CA SER A 133 -17.19 6.01 14.20
C SER A 133 -15.84 6.24 13.53
N VAL A 134 -15.50 7.51 13.36
CA VAL A 134 -14.24 8.01 12.82
C VAL A 134 -13.74 9.17 13.72
N PRO A 135 -12.43 9.31 13.98
CA PRO A 135 -11.30 8.53 13.45
C PRO A 135 -11.22 7.09 13.94
N LEU A 136 -10.60 6.22 13.14
CA LEU A 136 -10.37 4.80 13.44
C LEU A 136 -9.04 4.58 14.16
N SER A 137 -9.10 4.16 15.43
CA SER A 137 -7.95 3.62 16.15
C SER A 137 -7.81 2.11 15.95
N GLU A 138 -6.69 1.52 16.37
CA GLU A 138 -6.44 0.08 16.30
C GLU A 138 -7.35 -0.74 17.25
N GLN A 139 -7.99 -0.08 18.22
CA GLN A 139 -9.01 -0.67 19.09
C GLN A 139 -10.40 -0.69 18.45
N SER A 140 -10.58 -0.02 17.31
CA SER A 140 -11.83 -0.04 16.56
C SER A 140 -12.15 -1.46 16.12
N ARG A 141 -13.43 -1.79 16.11
CA ARG A 141 -13.91 -3.12 15.71
C ARG A 141 -13.45 -3.46 14.29
N THR A 142 -12.94 -4.67 14.12
CA THR A 142 -12.68 -5.27 12.81
C THR A 142 -13.75 -6.29 12.44
N GLY A 143 -13.81 -6.67 11.16
CA GLY A 143 -14.83 -7.55 10.62
C GLY A 143 -15.93 -6.79 9.88
N GLY A 144 -16.90 -7.53 9.34
CA GLY A 144 -17.94 -6.94 8.48
C GLY A 144 -17.36 -6.34 7.19
N THR A 145 -16.24 -6.88 6.70
CA THR A 145 -15.59 -6.45 5.45
C THR A 145 -16.57 -6.53 4.28
N THR A 146 -16.58 -5.52 3.41
CA THR A 146 -17.58 -5.38 2.34
C THR A 146 -17.17 -6.02 1.01
N ASN A 147 -15.97 -6.60 0.92
CA ASN A 147 -15.41 -7.16 -0.31
C ASN A 147 -14.33 -8.22 -0.03
N PRO A 148 -14.08 -9.17 -0.96
CA PRO A 148 -13.11 -10.24 -0.78
C PRO A 148 -11.66 -9.78 -0.54
N TYR A 149 -11.23 -8.65 -1.14
CA TYR A 149 -9.92 -8.06 -0.83
C TYR A 149 -9.78 -7.75 0.66
N GLY A 150 -10.73 -6.98 1.23
CA GLY A 150 -10.72 -6.65 2.66
C GLY A 150 -10.84 -7.89 3.54
N THR A 151 -11.66 -8.88 3.15
CA THR A 151 -11.75 -10.16 3.85
C THR A 151 -10.41 -10.89 3.87
N SER A 152 -9.69 -10.94 2.74
CA SER A 152 -8.37 -11.58 2.66
C SER A 152 -7.35 -10.95 3.61
N LYS A 153 -7.32 -9.61 3.71
CA LYS A 153 -6.44 -8.90 4.66
C LYS A 153 -6.78 -9.21 6.12
N LEU A 154 -8.07 -9.26 6.46
CA LEU A 154 -8.51 -9.64 7.80
C LEU A 154 -8.17 -11.10 8.14
N MET A 155 -8.35 -12.02 7.20
CA MET A 155 -7.96 -13.43 7.36
C MET A 155 -6.46 -13.56 7.64
N VAL A 156 -5.63 -12.85 6.88
CA VAL A 156 -4.17 -12.87 7.09
C VAL A 156 -3.81 -12.29 8.46
N GLU A 157 -4.42 -11.19 8.91
CA GLU A 157 -4.19 -10.68 10.27
C GLU A 157 -4.55 -11.72 11.36
N GLN A 158 -5.66 -12.44 11.20
CA GLN A 158 -6.06 -13.50 12.13
C GLN A 158 -5.05 -14.65 12.15
N ILE A 159 -4.63 -15.11 10.97
CA ILE A 159 -3.58 -16.13 10.81
C ILE A 159 -2.28 -15.68 11.48
N LEU A 160 -1.84 -14.45 11.25
CA LEU A 160 -0.61 -13.90 11.83
C LEU A 160 -0.69 -13.80 13.35
N ALA A 161 -1.86 -13.42 13.89
CA ALA A 161 -2.08 -13.37 15.33
C ALA A 161 -2.00 -14.77 15.97
N ASP A 162 -2.60 -15.78 15.34
CA ASP A 162 -2.52 -17.17 15.80
C ASP A 162 -1.09 -17.73 15.66
N PHE A 163 -0.43 -17.43 14.54
CA PHE A 163 0.94 -17.85 14.27
C PHE A 163 1.93 -17.27 15.28
N SER A 164 1.84 -15.98 15.60
CA SER A 164 2.70 -15.34 16.62
C SER A 164 2.47 -15.89 18.02
N ARG A 165 1.24 -16.34 18.36
CA ARG A 165 1.00 -17.04 19.64
C ARG A 165 1.67 -18.41 19.68
N ALA A 166 1.71 -19.12 18.55
CA ALA A 166 2.38 -20.42 18.44
C ALA A 166 3.92 -20.31 18.32
N GLN A 167 4.41 -19.20 17.75
CA GLN A 167 5.82 -18.90 17.53
C GLN A 167 6.17 -17.57 18.22
N PRO A 168 6.39 -17.54 19.55
CA PRO A 168 6.56 -16.30 20.30
C PRO A 168 7.80 -15.47 19.92
N ASP A 169 8.79 -16.10 19.28
CA ASP A 169 9.98 -15.44 18.76
C ASP A 169 9.71 -14.71 17.43
N PHE A 170 8.59 -15.00 16.76
CA PHE A 170 8.18 -14.30 15.53
C PHE A 170 7.62 -12.91 15.87
N ARG A 171 8.31 -11.88 15.38
CA ARG A 171 7.96 -10.47 15.52
C ARG A 171 7.22 -9.99 14.28
N ILE A 172 5.92 -9.77 14.44
CA ILE A 172 4.98 -9.43 13.38
C ILE A 172 4.38 -8.05 13.63
N THR A 173 4.55 -7.16 12.65
CA THR A 173 3.88 -5.85 12.64
C THR A 173 2.93 -5.78 11.45
N CYS A 174 1.62 -5.76 11.72
CA CYS A 174 0.60 -5.47 10.71
C CYS A 174 0.39 -3.96 10.59
N LEU A 175 0.71 -3.41 9.42
CA LEU A 175 0.52 -2.00 9.14
C LEU A 175 -0.78 -1.83 8.34
N ARG A 176 -1.80 -1.21 8.94
CA ARG A 176 -3.08 -0.94 8.29
C ARG A 176 -2.99 0.39 7.55
N TYR A 177 -2.80 0.31 6.23
CA TYR A 177 -2.76 1.50 5.39
C TYR A 177 -4.15 2.03 5.11
N PHE A 178 -4.25 3.35 4.97
CA PHE A 178 -5.47 4.01 4.50
C PHE A 178 -5.43 4.15 2.97
N ASN A 179 -5.30 5.37 2.42
CA ASN A 179 -5.31 5.58 0.96
C ASN A 179 -3.98 6.20 0.49
N PRO A 180 -2.97 5.38 0.14
CA PRO A 180 -1.69 5.88 -0.34
C PRO A 180 -1.83 6.58 -1.69
N VAL A 181 -1.24 7.78 -1.81
CA VAL A 181 -1.24 8.64 -2.99
C VAL A 181 0.11 9.39 -3.08
N GLY A 182 0.33 10.16 -4.14
CA GLY A 182 1.61 10.83 -4.36
C GLY A 182 2.57 10.02 -5.23
N ALA A 183 3.79 10.49 -5.32
CA ALA A 183 4.88 9.82 -6.02
C ALA A 183 6.20 10.26 -5.38
N HIS A 184 7.32 9.69 -5.81
CA HIS A 184 8.60 10.22 -5.40
C HIS A 184 8.78 11.65 -5.97
N PRO A 185 9.29 12.64 -5.19
CA PRO A 185 9.37 14.03 -5.62
C PRO A 185 10.17 14.27 -6.91
N SER A 186 11.10 13.36 -7.26
CA SER A 186 11.84 13.42 -8.53
C SER A 186 10.94 13.22 -9.78
N GLY A 187 9.73 12.68 -9.62
CA GLY A 187 8.87 12.30 -10.73
C GLY A 187 9.42 11.14 -11.56
N ARG A 188 10.35 10.34 -11.02
CA ARG A 188 10.94 9.17 -11.69
C ARG A 188 10.30 7.84 -11.31
N ILE A 189 9.67 7.75 -10.16
CA ILE A 189 8.84 6.60 -9.77
C ILE A 189 7.50 7.13 -9.21
N GLY A 190 6.43 6.40 -9.48
CA GLY A 190 5.07 6.71 -9.04
C GLY A 190 4.12 5.53 -9.31
N GLU A 191 2.81 5.76 -9.14
CA GLU A 191 1.80 4.72 -9.41
C GLU A 191 1.55 4.59 -10.92
N ASP A 192 1.66 3.36 -11.44
CA ASP A 192 1.40 3.02 -12.83
C ASP A 192 0.59 1.71 -12.90
N PRO A 193 -0.73 1.77 -12.68
CA PRO A 193 -1.56 0.58 -12.66
C PRO A 193 -1.80 0.06 -14.08
N ASN A 194 -1.87 -1.27 -14.23
CA ASN A 194 -2.22 -1.87 -15.51
C ASN A 194 -3.69 -1.54 -15.89
N GLY A 195 -3.91 -1.19 -17.16
CA GLY A 195 -5.24 -0.92 -17.70
C GLY A 195 -5.87 0.38 -17.21
N ILE A 196 -7.20 0.38 -17.04
CA ILE A 196 -7.93 1.55 -16.51
C ILE A 196 -7.77 1.57 -14.98
N PRO A 197 -7.27 2.65 -14.39
CA PRO A 197 -7.06 2.69 -12.95
C PRO A 197 -8.37 2.51 -12.15
N ASN A 198 -8.31 1.70 -11.10
CA ASN A 198 -9.42 1.54 -10.14
C ASN A 198 -9.42 2.64 -9.05
N ASN A 199 -8.24 3.19 -8.76
CA ASN A 199 -8.02 4.19 -7.71
C ASN A 199 -8.26 5.61 -8.25
N LEU A 200 -8.75 6.49 -7.38
CA LEU A 200 -9.20 7.84 -7.75
C LEU A 200 -8.09 8.73 -8.31
N VAL A 201 -6.93 8.81 -7.64
CA VAL A 201 -5.88 9.76 -8.02
C VAL A 201 -5.23 9.42 -9.37
N PRO A 202 -4.85 8.17 -9.68
CA PRO A 202 -4.39 7.82 -11.03
C PRO A 202 -5.46 8.05 -12.11
N TYR A 203 -6.74 7.91 -11.78
CA TYR A 203 -7.80 8.23 -12.73
C TYR A 203 -7.88 9.74 -13.00
N ILE A 204 -7.80 10.57 -11.96
CA ILE A 204 -7.73 12.04 -12.08
C ILE A 204 -6.52 12.45 -12.93
N SER A 205 -5.35 11.87 -12.68
CA SER A 205 -4.11 12.20 -13.41
C SER A 205 -4.22 11.87 -14.90
N GLN A 206 -4.87 10.75 -15.25
CA GLN A 206 -5.13 10.35 -16.64
C GLN A 206 -6.12 11.29 -17.36
N VAL A 207 -7.10 11.85 -16.65
CA VAL A 207 -7.95 12.92 -17.18
C VAL A 207 -7.15 14.21 -17.36
N ALA A 208 -6.29 14.56 -16.41
CA ALA A 208 -5.45 15.76 -16.47
C ALA A 208 -4.52 15.78 -17.69
N ILE A 209 -3.96 14.63 -18.09
CA ILE A 209 -3.13 14.50 -19.31
C ILE A 209 -3.95 14.24 -20.59
N GLY A 210 -5.28 14.24 -20.50
CA GLY A 210 -6.18 14.11 -21.66
C GLY A 210 -6.37 12.69 -22.20
N LYS A 211 -5.86 11.65 -21.52
CA LYS A 211 -6.07 10.24 -21.91
C LYS A 211 -7.49 9.76 -21.63
N LEU A 212 -8.07 10.22 -20.52
CA LEU A 212 -9.46 10.00 -20.18
C LEU A 212 -10.25 11.31 -20.25
N LYS A 213 -11.54 11.23 -20.57
CA LYS A 213 -12.37 12.43 -20.79
C LYS A 213 -12.93 13.02 -19.51
N THR A 214 -13.34 12.18 -18.56
CA THR A 214 -14.04 12.61 -17.35
C THR A 214 -13.87 11.63 -16.20
N VAL A 215 -13.75 12.15 -14.98
CA VAL A 215 -13.77 11.36 -13.73
C VAL A 215 -15.20 11.01 -13.36
N SER A 216 -15.47 9.76 -13.04
CA SER A 216 -16.75 9.35 -12.45
C SER A 216 -16.68 9.42 -10.93
N VAL A 217 -17.46 10.32 -10.32
CA VAL A 217 -17.58 10.47 -8.87
C VAL A 217 -18.74 9.60 -8.39
N TYR A 218 -18.41 8.51 -7.69
CA TYR A 218 -19.38 7.49 -7.25
C TYR A 218 -20.11 7.93 -5.99
N GLY A 219 -21.34 8.44 -6.15
CA GLY A 219 -22.18 8.93 -5.07
C GLY A 219 -21.98 10.42 -4.75
N ASN A 220 -23.09 11.09 -4.51
CA ASN A 220 -23.17 12.51 -4.12
C ASN A 220 -24.21 12.76 -3.01
N ASP A 221 -24.58 11.69 -2.31
CA ASP A 221 -25.65 11.61 -1.32
C ASP A 221 -25.19 10.90 -0.03
N TYR A 222 -23.87 10.68 0.15
CA TYR A 222 -23.34 10.20 1.42
C TYR A 222 -23.59 11.22 2.53
N PRO A 223 -23.67 10.79 3.81
CA PRO A 223 -23.82 11.69 4.94
C PRO A 223 -22.51 12.42 5.27
N THR A 224 -21.90 13.08 4.28
CA THR A 224 -20.63 13.81 4.36
C THR A 224 -20.84 15.27 3.94
N PRO A 225 -19.93 16.20 4.27
CA PRO A 225 -20.14 17.63 4.04
C PRO A 225 -20.49 18.02 2.60
N ASP A 226 -19.98 17.31 1.60
CA ASP A 226 -20.25 17.54 0.17
C ASP A 226 -20.97 16.38 -0.54
N GLY A 227 -21.44 15.39 0.22
CA GLY A 227 -22.14 14.22 -0.29
C GLY A 227 -21.24 13.16 -0.93
N THR A 228 -19.92 13.38 -1.05
CA THR A 228 -18.98 12.41 -1.63
C THR A 228 -18.20 11.65 -0.56
N GLY A 229 -17.60 10.51 -0.93
CA GLY A 229 -16.84 9.69 0.01
C GLY A 229 -15.60 10.41 0.58
N VAL A 230 -15.40 10.28 1.89
CA VAL A 230 -14.27 10.87 2.62
C VAL A 230 -13.26 9.78 3.01
N ARG A 231 -11.98 10.01 2.74
CA ARG A 231 -10.88 9.07 3.01
C ARG A 231 -9.65 9.78 3.59
N ASP A 232 -8.84 9.04 4.32
CA ASP A 232 -7.50 9.47 4.76
C ASP A 232 -6.47 9.16 3.68
N TYR A 233 -6.05 10.20 2.97
CA TYR A 233 -5.02 10.10 1.96
C TYR A 233 -3.66 10.36 2.60
N ILE A 234 -2.72 9.43 2.37
CA ILE A 234 -1.37 9.47 2.92
C ILE A 234 -0.36 9.48 1.76
N HIS A 235 0.69 10.29 1.88
CA HIS A 235 1.73 10.34 0.86
C HIS A 235 2.52 9.02 0.85
N VAL A 236 2.83 8.47 -0.32
CA VAL A 236 3.53 7.18 -0.45
C VAL A 236 4.93 7.21 0.17
N MET A 237 5.61 8.37 0.16
CA MET A 237 6.89 8.54 0.87
C MET A 237 6.73 8.56 2.39
N ASP A 238 5.65 9.14 2.93
CA ASP A 238 5.32 9.01 4.35
C ASP A 238 5.11 7.53 4.69
N LEU A 239 4.34 6.83 3.86
CA LEU A 239 4.09 5.42 4.06
C LEU A 239 5.37 4.59 3.99
N ALA A 240 6.27 4.86 3.05
CA ALA A 240 7.57 4.20 2.94
C ALA A 240 8.42 4.41 4.21
N THR A 241 8.54 5.64 4.70
CA THR A 241 9.27 5.91 5.96
C THR A 241 8.60 5.28 7.18
N GLY A 242 7.27 5.09 7.15
CA GLY A 242 6.54 4.34 8.17
C GLY A 242 6.96 2.87 8.26
N HIS A 243 7.37 2.25 7.15
CA HIS A 243 7.93 0.89 7.14
C HIS A 243 9.31 0.86 7.78
N LEU A 244 10.17 1.83 7.46
CA LEU A 244 11.49 1.97 8.08
C LEU A 244 11.36 2.15 9.60
N ALA A 245 10.43 2.99 10.05
CA ALA A 245 10.17 3.18 11.48
C ALA A 245 9.63 1.91 12.16
N ALA A 246 8.76 1.15 11.47
CA ALA A 246 8.27 -0.14 11.95
C ALA A 246 9.38 -1.18 12.09
N LEU A 247 10.31 -1.22 11.12
CA LEU A 247 11.49 -2.07 11.13
C LEU A 247 12.41 -1.75 12.32
N ASP A 248 12.70 -0.46 12.55
CA ASP A 248 13.54 0.00 13.66
C ASP A 248 12.94 -0.30 15.05
N CYS A 249 11.61 -0.43 15.12
CA CYS A 249 10.88 -0.69 16.37
C CYS A 249 10.37 -2.13 16.50
N GLN A 250 10.77 -3.04 15.61
CA GLN A 250 10.23 -4.40 15.55
C GLN A 250 10.50 -5.24 16.81
N ASN A 251 11.61 -4.98 17.51
CA ASN A 251 11.99 -5.68 18.74
C ASN A 251 11.33 -5.11 20.02
N LYS A 252 10.66 -3.96 19.94
CA LYS A 252 10.00 -3.34 21.11
C LYS A 252 8.64 -4.00 21.35
N GLY A 253 8.08 -3.96 22.56
CA GLY A 253 6.67 -4.33 22.81
C GLY A 253 6.27 -5.78 22.47
N ALA A 254 4.99 -5.97 22.12
CA ALA A 254 4.41 -7.29 21.85
C ALA A 254 4.98 -7.95 20.58
N ALA A 255 4.95 -9.29 20.53
CA ALA A 255 5.39 -10.05 19.36
C ALA A 255 4.48 -9.82 18.14
N TYR A 256 3.16 -9.70 18.35
CA TYR A 256 2.20 -9.29 17.34
C TYR A 256 1.72 -7.87 17.63
N LYS A 257 1.80 -6.98 16.64
CA LYS A 257 1.32 -5.61 16.73
C LYS A 257 0.52 -5.23 15.50
N VAL A 258 -0.41 -4.31 15.70
CA VAL A 258 -1.16 -3.68 14.63
C VAL A 258 -1.04 -2.17 14.80
N ILE A 259 -0.75 -1.46 13.70
CA ILE A 259 -0.56 0.00 13.71
C ILE A 259 -1.21 0.58 12.45
N ASN A 260 -2.03 1.61 12.62
CA ASN A 260 -2.59 2.40 11.53
C ASN A 260 -1.52 3.35 10.98
N LEU A 261 -1.37 3.37 9.65
CA LEU A 261 -0.56 4.37 8.96
C LEU A 261 -1.46 5.25 8.09
N GLY A 262 -1.71 6.46 8.59
CA GLY A 262 -2.53 7.50 7.95
C GLY A 262 -2.16 8.88 8.50
N THR A 263 -2.82 9.91 7.99
CA THR A 263 -2.59 11.31 8.37
C THR A 263 -3.46 11.76 9.53
N GLY A 264 -4.58 11.08 9.74
CA GLY A 264 -5.63 11.46 10.67
C GLY A 264 -6.59 12.52 10.14
N VAL A 265 -6.50 12.86 8.85
CA VAL A 265 -7.32 13.88 8.20
C VAL A 265 -8.11 13.24 7.07
N GLY A 266 -9.43 13.42 7.08
CA GLY A 266 -10.31 12.98 6.01
C GLY A 266 -10.48 14.06 4.93
N TYR A 267 -10.33 13.67 3.66
CA TYR A 267 -10.64 14.51 2.49
C TYR A 267 -11.70 13.85 1.61
N SER A 268 -12.59 14.65 1.05
CA SER A 268 -13.61 14.18 0.12
C SER A 268 -13.06 13.91 -1.29
N VAL A 269 -13.87 13.32 -2.16
CA VAL A 269 -13.51 13.17 -3.58
C VAL A 269 -13.35 14.54 -4.26
N ILE A 270 -14.18 15.51 -3.88
CA ILE A 270 -14.13 16.86 -4.46
C ILE A 270 -12.91 17.64 -3.96
N ASP A 271 -12.50 17.45 -2.70
CA ASP A 271 -11.27 18.04 -2.17
C ASP A 271 -10.05 17.59 -3.00
N LEU A 272 -9.99 16.30 -3.33
CA LEU A 272 -8.93 15.75 -4.18
C LEU A 272 -8.93 16.35 -5.59
N ILE A 273 -10.10 16.44 -6.22
CA ILE A 273 -10.21 17.02 -7.56
C ILE A 273 -9.71 18.47 -7.55
N LYS A 274 -10.14 19.29 -6.57
CA LYS A 274 -9.70 20.69 -6.45
C LYS A 274 -8.20 20.82 -6.19
N ALA A 275 -7.66 19.98 -5.30
CA ALA A 275 -6.22 19.97 -5.02
C ALA A 275 -5.41 19.55 -6.26
N PHE A 276 -5.90 18.59 -7.04
CA PHE A 276 -5.27 18.17 -8.28
C PHE A 276 -5.37 19.25 -9.38
N GLU A 277 -6.52 19.92 -9.52
CA GLU A 277 -6.68 21.07 -10.44
C GLU A 277 -5.65 22.17 -10.14
N LYS A 278 -5.44 22.48 -8.85
CA LYS A 278 -4.42 23.43 -8.39
C LYS A 278 -3.01 22.99 -8.77
N ALA A 279 -2.67 21.71 -8.54
CA ALA A 279 -1.35 21.16 -8.85
C ALA A 279 -1.06 21.11 -10.36
N ALA A 280 -2.05 20.69 -11.15
CA ALA A 280 -1.93 20.52 -12.60
C ALA A 280 -2.18 21.82 -13.39
N GLN A 281 -2.72 22.86 -12.75
CA GLN A 281 -3.16 24.10 -13.39
C GLN A 281 -4.11 23.85 -14.57
N THR A 282 -4.93 22.81 -14.46
CA THR A 282 -5.89 22.39 -15.48
C THR A 282 -7.20 22.02 -14.83
N LYS A 283 -8.30 22.24 -15.53
CA LYS A 283 -9.64 21.88 -15.04
C LYS A 283 -9.85 20.38 -15.21
N ILE A 284 -10.32 19.71 -14.18
CA ILE A 284 -10.64 18.28 -14.22
C ILE A 284 -12.14 18.12 -14.41
N HIS A 285 -12.53 17.58 -15.56
CA HIS A 285 -13.91 17.26 -15.83
C HIS A 285 -14.35 16.04 -15.02
N TYR A 286 -15.45 16.16 -14.28
CA TYR A 286 -16.04 15.04 -13.55
C TYR A 286 -17.57 15.04 -13.68
N GLN A 287 -18.17 13.88 -13.42
CA GLN A 287 -19.62 13.68 -13.37
C GLN A 287 -19.97 12.81 -12.17
N PHE A 288 -21.12 13.09 -11.55
CA PHE A 288 -21.66 12.24 -10.50
C PHE A 288 -22.34 11.01 -11.11
N VAL A 289 -22.09 9.84 -10.55
CA VAL A 289 -22.72 8.57 -10.91
C VAL A 289 -23.22 7.87 -9.64
N ALA A 290 -23.96 6.77 -9.81
CA ALA A 290 -24.44 5.97 -8.68
C ALA A 290 -23.29 5.52 -7.77
N ARG A 291 -23.59 5.27 -6.49
CA ARG A 291 -22.61 4.70 -5.55
C ARG A 291 -22.05 3.39 -6.08
N ARG A 292 -20.75 3.19 -5.91
CA ARG A 292 -20.10 1.92 -6.22
C ARG A 292 -20.35 0.93 -5.07
N PRO A 293 -20.79 -0.30 -5.35
CA PRO A 293 -20.99 -1.32 -4.32
C PRO A 293 -19.73 -1.53 -3.48
N GLY A 294 -19.89 -1.56 -2.16
CA GLY A 294 -18.81 -1.76 -1.20
C GLY A 294 -18.11 -0.49 -0.71
N ASP A 295 -18.32 0.66 -1.36
CA ASP A 295 -17.80 1.95 -0.87
C ASP A 295 -18.56 2.40 0.40
N ILE A 296 -17.81 2.87 1.40
CA ILE A 296 -18.32 3.46 2.64
C ILE A 296 -18.29 4.99 2.58
N ALA A 297 -19.07 5.65 3.44
CA ALA A 297 -19.14 7.11 3.48
C ALA A 297 -17.80 7.72 3.92
N GLU A 298 -17.31 7.34 5.10
CA GLU A 298 -16.19 7.99 5.78
C GLU A 298 -15.21 6.95 6.34
N CYS A 299 -13.90 7.21 6.21
CA CYS A 299 -12.85 6.36 6.77
C CYS A 299 -11.52 7.12 6.88
N TRP A 300 -11.14 7.52 8.10
CA TRP A 300 -9.80 8.07 8.37
C TRP A 300 -9.21 7.57 9.68
N SER A 301 -7.89 7.64 9.80
CA SER A 301 -7.14 7.05 10.91
C SER A 301 -7.15 7.91 12.17
N ASP A 302 -6.93 7.29 13.32
CA ASP A 302 -6.23 7.92 14.44
C ASP A 302 -4.76 7.46 14.37
N PRO A 303 -3.80 8.35 14.03
CA PRO A 303 -2.40 7.99 13.89
C PRO A 303 -1.61 8.02 15.21
N SER A 304 -2.27 8.23 16.35
CA SER A 304 -1.60 8.46 17.65
C SER A 304 -0.71 7.28 18.07
N LEU A 305 -1.10 6.03 17.77
CA LEU A 305 -0.31 4.87 18.13
C LEU A 305 0.99 4.78 17.31
N ALA A 306 0.95 5.12 16.03
CA ALA A 306 2.15 5.15 15.19
C ALA A 306 3.18 6.17 15.72
N TYR A 307 2.71 7.35 16.14
CA TYR A 307 3.58 8.35 16.77
C TYR A 307 4.18 7.84 18.09
N LYS A 308 3.36 7.23 18.94
CA LYS A 308 3.80 6.72 20.25
C LYS A 308 4.79 5.56 20.15
N GLU A 309 4.50 4.56 19.31
CA GLU A 309 5.24 3.30 19.27
C GLU A 309 6.42 3.34 18.30
N LEU A 310 6.29 4.11 17.20
CA LEU A 310 7.30 4.17 16.13
C LEU A 310 8.05 5.52 16.11
N GLY A 311 7.57 6.55 16.82
CA GLY A 311 8.09 7.91 16.68
C GLY A 311 7.79 8.52 15.30
N TRP A 312 6.83 7.96 14.57
CA TRP A 312 6.55 8.30 13.17
C TRP A 312 5.24 9.08 13.04
N LYS A 313 5.21 10.04 12.10
CA LYS A 313 4.01 10.78 11.71
C LYS A 313 4.14 11.16 10.23
N ALA A 314 3.02 11.14 9.50
CA ALA A 314 2.97 11.69 8.15
C ALA A 314 3.27 13.20 8.15
N VAL A 315 4.10 13.67 7.22
CA VAL A 315 4.53 15.07 7.13
C VAL A 315 4.03 15.78 5.87
N TYR A 316 3.64 15.05 4.83
CA TYR A 316 3.16 15.63 3.59
C TYR A 316 1.65 15.93 3.67
N ASN A 317 1.24 17.07 3.14
CA ASN A 317 -0.17 17.45 3.04
C ASN A 317 -0.79 17.09 1.67
N LEU A 318 -2.10 17.32 1.51
CA LEU A 318 -2.83 17.01 0.27
C LEU A 318 -2.25 17.73 -0.97
N ASP A 319 -1.83 18.98 -0.85
CA ASP A 319 -1.26 19.73 -1.98
C ASP A 319 0.05 19.07 -2.47
N GLU A 320 0.89 18.59 -1.56
CA GLU A 320 2.15 17.92 -1.90
C GLU A 320 1.89 16.55 -2.54
N MET A 321 0.92 15.79 -2.03
CA MET A 321 0.47 14.54 -2.65
C MET A 321 0.03 14.75 -4.10
N MET A 322 -0.77 15.78 -4.37
CA MET A 322 -1.24 16.05 -5.73
C MET A 322 -0.11 16.60 -6.62
N ARG A 323 0.75 17.48 -6.09
CA ARG A 323 1.95 18.00 -6.79
C ARG A 323 2.85 16.87 -7.27
N ASP A 324 3.21 15.94 -6.38
CA ASP A 324 4.17 14.89 -6.71
C ASP A 324 3.54 13.85 -7.64
N THR A 325 2.25 13.55 -7.47
CA THR A 325 1.52 12.73 -8.44
C THR A 325 1.50 13.36 -9.83
N TRP A 326 1.22 14.67 -9.92
CA TRP A 326 1.21 15.38 -11.19
C TRP A 326 2.61 15.41 -11.83
N ASN A 327 3.65 15.65 -11.04
CA ASN A 327 5.03 15.64 -11.52
C ASN A 327 5.39 14.27 -12.14
N TRP A 328 5.05 13.18 -11.46
CA TRP A 328 5.19 11.82 -12.00
C TRP A 328 4.43 11.66 -13.31
N GLN A 329 3.12 11.91 -13.33
CA GLN A 329 2.27 11.63 -14.49
C GLN A 329 2.66 12.48 -15.70
N LYS A 330 3.01 13.75 -15.49
CA LYS A 330 3.43 14.69 -16.55
C LYS A 330 4.72 14.23 -17.22
N ASN A 331 5.70 13.77 -16.44
CA ASN A 331 6.98 13.30 -16.98
C ASN A 331 6.91 11.87 -17.52
N ASN A 332 5.85 11.13 -17.19
CA ASN A 332 5.64 9.73 -17.56
C ASN A 332 4.19 9.52 -18.03
N PRO A 333 3.79 10.13 -19.15
CA PRO A 333 2.39 10.09 -19.60
C PRO A 333 1.91 8.66 -19.87
N ASN A 334 2.83 7.75 -20.24
CA ASN A 334 2.58 6.32 -20.47
C ASN A 334 3.07 5.42 -19.33
N GLY A 335 3.30 6.00 -18.15
CA GLY A 335 3.82 5.25 -17.01
C GLY A 335 5.26 4.80 -17.26
N TYR A 336 5.54 3.55 -16.93
CA TYR A 336 6.85 2.93 -17.15
C TYR A 336 7.05 2.38 -18.56
N ASN A 337 6.03 2.39 -19.42
CA ASN A 337 6.18 2.00 -20.83
C ASN A 337 6.93 3.11 -21.59
N ILE A 338 8.19 2.83 -21.95
CA ILE A 338 9.06 3.68 -22.76
C ILE A 338 8.68 3.56 -24.24
#